data_AF-A0A6F9AGS7-F1
#
_entry.id   AF-A0A6F9AGS7-F1
#
_cell.length_a   1.000
_cell.length_b   1.000
_cell.length_c   1.000
_cell.angle_alpha   90.00
_cell.angle_beta   90.00
_cell.angle_gamma   90.00
#
_symmetry.space_group_name_H-M   'P 1'
#
loop_
_entity.id
_entity.type
_entity.pdbx_description
1 polymer ?
#
loop_
_entity_poly.entity_id
_entity_poly.type
_entity_poly.pdbx_seq_one_letter_code
_entity_poly.pdbx_strand_id
1 'polypeptide(L)'
;MGDDSEWMKLPIDQKCEHKVWKARLNGYEDALKLFQRIEDEKSPEWGKYLGLLKKFVTDSNAVAQLKGLEAALAYVENAHLAGKTSGEVVSGVVSKVFNQPKARAKELGSDICLMYIEIEKAEVVQDELIKGLDNKNPKIVVTCIETLRRALSEFGSKIITLKPVVKVLPKQFESREKAVRDEAKLLAVEIYKWIRDALRPPLQGINSVQLKELEEEWVKLPTTAPKQSRFLRSQQALKAKFEQQQAAGGDEADGDDHDKPAPQVDPYELLEPVEILSKLPKDFYDKIEAKKWQERKEAMEALETLAKNPKLENGDYGDLVRALKKVQ
;
A
#
# COMPACT_ATOMS: atom_id res chain seq x y z
N MET A 1 -5.67 30.66 -41.70
CA MET A 1 -4.79 29.92 -40.78
C MET A 1 -4.57 30.84 -39.60
N GLY A 2 -5.22 30.56 -38.47
CA GLY A 2 -5.07 31.37 -37.25
C GLY A 2 -3.65 31.21 -36.72
N ASP A 3 -3.09 32.31 -36.22
CA ASP A 3 -1.71 32.41 -35.76
C ASP A 3 -1.43 31.33 -34.70
N ASP A 4 -0.50 30.41 -35.00
CA ASP A 4 -0.16 29.23 -34.19
C ASP A 4 0.40 29.57 -32.79
N SER A 5 0.47 30.87 -32.45
CA SER A 5 1.03 31.42 -31.21
C SER A 5 0.03 32.24 -30.37
N GLU A 6 -1.25 32.35 -30.75
CA GLU A 6 -2.23 33.15 -29.96
C GLU A 6 -2.37 32.65 -28.51
N TRP A 7 -2.19 31.34 -28.28
CA TRP A 7 -2.25 30.73 -26.96
C TRP A 7 -1.12 31.18 -26.03
N MET A 8 -0.04 31.79 -26.55
CA MET A 8 1.07 32.27 -25.72
C MET A 8 0.66 33.40 -24.78
N LYS A 9 -0.41 34.15 -25.13
CA LYS A 9 -0.96 35.24 -24.33
C LYS A 9 -1.92 34.76 -23.24
N LEU A 10 -2.33 33.48 -23.27
CA LEU A 10 -3.27 32.94 -22.30
C LEU A 10 -2.60 32.81 -20.91
N PRO A 11 -3.39 32.94 -19.83
CA PRO A 11 -2.95 32.54 -18.49
C PRO A 11 -2.45 31.09 -18.44
N ILE A 12 -1.55 30.80 -17.49
CA ILE A 12 -0.89 29.49 -17.37
C ILE A 12 -1.90 28.35 -17.21
N ASP A 13 -2.91 28.53 -16.36
CA ASP A 13 -4.00 27.57 -16.11
C ASP A 13 -4.78 27.25 -17.39
N GLN A 14 -5.10 28.27 -18.21
CA GLN A 14 -5.80 28.08 -19.48
C GLN A 14 -4.93 27.38 -20.53
N LYS A 15 -3.61 27.68 -20.55
CA LYS A 15 -2.67 26.95 -21.42
C LYS A 15 -2.67 25.46 -21.09
N CYS A 16 -2.71 25.09 -19.80
CA CYS A 16 -2.66 23.70 -19.33
C CYS A 16 -3.82 22.83 -19.84
N GLU A 17 -4.96 23.41 -20.20
CA GLU A 17 -6.11 22.66 -20.73
C GLU A 17 -6.43 22.97 -22.20
N HIS A 18 -5.54 23.69 -22.87
CA HIS A 18 -5.76 24.10 -24.25
C HIS A 18 -5.80 22.89 -25.22
N LYS A 19 -6.57 23.02 -26.31
CA LYS A 19 -6.72 21.97 -27.32
C LYS A 19 -5.37 21.59 -27.99
N VAL A 20 -4.46 22.55 -28.14
CA VAL A 20 -3.13 22.35 -28.75
C VAL A 20 -2.16 21.80 -27.71
N TRP A 21 -1.56 20.63 -27.97
CA TRP A 21 -0.65 19.98 -27.01
C TRP A 21 0.62 20.80 -26.74
N LYS A 22 1.13 21.58 -27.71
CA LYS A 22 2.26 22.49 -27.51
C LYS A 22 1.93 23.60 -26.51
N ALA A 23 0.69 24.09 -26.52
CA ALA A 23 0.22 25.07 -25.55
C ALA A 23 0.14 24.45 -24.15
N ARG A 24 -0.37 23.21 -24.03
CA ARG A 24 -0.38 22.48 -22.76
C ARG A 24 1.01 22.20 -22.22
N LEU A 25 1.92 21.76 -23.08
CA LEU A 25 3.33 21.57 -22.71
C LEU A 25 3.91 22.86 -22.13
N ASN A 26 3.76 23.99 -22.83
CA ASN A 26 4.23 25.28 -22.31
C ASN A 26 3.51 25.68 -21.01
N GLY A 27 2.21 25.44 -20.90
CA GLY A 27 1.44 25.63 -19.67
C GLY A 27 2.02 24.84 -18.50
N TYR A 28 2.34 23.56 -18.69
CA TYR A 28 2.96 22.72 -17.65
C TYR A 28 4.37 23.19 -17.27
N GLU A 29 5.17 23.65 -18.23
CA GLU A 29 6.49 24.24 -17.95
C GLU A 29 6.40 25.51 -17.11
N ASP A 30 5.46 26.40 -17.45
CA ASP A 30 5.21 27.64 -16.72
C ASP A 30 4.59 27.35 -15.34
N ALA A 31 3.68 26.39 -15.25
CA ALA A 31 3.09 25.94 -13.99
C ALA A 31 4.14 25.35 -13.04
N LEU A 32 5.04 24.50 -13.55
CA LEU A 32 6.15 23.96 -12.76
C LEU A 32 7.01 25.08 -12.17
N LYS A 33 7.42 26.06 -12.98
CA LYS A 33 8.19 27.22 -12.51
C LYS A 33 7.42 28.05 -11.49
N LEU A 34 6.12 28.21 -11.68
CA LEU A 34 5.25 28.92 -10.72
C LEU A 34 5.21 28.18 -9.39
N PHE A 35 4.95 26.87 -9.39
CA PHE A 35 4.86 26.05 -8.18
C PHE A 35 6.16 26.05 -7.37
N GLN A 36 7.31 26.07 -8.05
CA GLN A 36 8.63 26.16 -7.40
C GLN A 36 8.94 27.54 -6.79
N ARG A 37 8.18 28.58 -7.15
CA ARG A 37 8.37 29.95 -6.66
C ARG A 37 7.38 30.36 -5.58
N ILE A 38 6.25 29.66 -5.46
CA ILE A 38 5.28 29.96 -4.42
C ILE A 38 5.84 29.45 -3.09
N GLU A 39 6.16 30.37 -2.18
CA GLU A 39 6.67 30.04 -0.85
C GLU A 39 5.54 29.72 0.15
N ASP A 40 4.36 30.34 -0.04
CA ASP A 40 3.20 30.12 0.83
C ASP A 40 2.36 28.93 0.32
N GLU A 41 2.37 27.84 1.10
CA GLU A 41 1.55 26.64 0.85
C GLU A 41 0.04 26.95 0.81
N LYS A 42 -0.40 28.07 1.43
CA LYS A 42 -1.79 28.56 1.50
C LYS A 42 -2.15 29.60 0.44
N SER A 43 -1.23 29.88 -0.47
CA SER A 43 -1.46 30.83 -1.56
C SER A 43 -2.73 30.48 -2.36
N PRO A 44 -3.59 31.47 -2.68
CA PRO A 44 -4.79 31.24 -3.50
C PRO A 44 -4.45 30.75 -4.92
N GLU A 45 -3.20 30.95 -5.38
CA GLU A 45 -2.73 30.47 -6.68
C GLU A 45 -2.85 28.96 -6.84
N TRP A 46 -2.68 28.18 -5.76
CA TRP A 46 -2.86 26.73 -5.77
C TRP A 46 -4.29 26.34 -6.19
N GLY A 47 -5.29 27.11 -5.74
CA GLY A 47 -6.71 26.84 -6.02
C GLY A 47 -7.05 26.83 -7.51
N LYS A 48 -6.32 27.57 -8.35
CA LYS A 48 -6.53 27.62 -9.80
C LYS A 48 -6.25 26.28 -10.50
N TYR A 49 -5.37 25.46 -9.92
CA TYR A 49 -4.95 24.21 -10.53
C TYR A 49 -5.68 22.99 -9.99
N LEU A 50 -6.44 23.12 -8.90
CA LEU A 50 -7.08 22.00 -8.21
C LEU A 50 -7.87 21.06 -9.15
N GLY A 51 -8.66 21.62 -10.07
CA GLY A 51 -9.44 20.84 -11.06
C GLY A 51 -8.68 20.43 -12.33
N LEU A 52 -7.40 20.80 -12.43
CA LEU A 52 -6.55 20.55 -13.60
C LEU A 52 -5.53 19.43 -13.37
N LEU A 53 -5.16 19.11 -12.12
CA LEU A 53 -4.11 18.13 -11.82
C LEU A 53 -4.35 16.76 -12.46
N LYS A 54 -5.60 16.29 -12.51
CA LYS A 54 -5.93 15.06 -13.23
C LYS A 54 -5.54 15.13 -14.71
N LYS A 55 -5.79 16.26 -15.38
CA LYS A 55 -5.45 16.46 -16.79
C LYS A 55 -3.95 16.39 -17.03
N PHE A 56 -3.14 16.84 -16.08
CA PHE A 56 -1.68 16.83 -16.19
C PHE A 56 -1.17 15.39 -16.29
N VAL A 57 -1.68 14.50 -15.43
CA VAL A 57 -1.25 13.10 -15.39
C VAL A 57 -1.93 12.24 -16.45
N THR A 58 -3.05 12.69 -17.03
CA THR A 58 -3.78 11.95 -18.09
C THR A 58 -3.64 12.55 -19.49
N ASP A 59 -2.68 13.45 -19.73
CA ASP A 59 -2.51 14.09 -21.04
C ASP A 59 -2.32 13.03 -22.14
N SER A 60 -2.99 13.24 -23.27
CA SER A 60 -2.93 12.31 -24.41
C SER A 60 -1.60 12.35 -25.15
N ASN A 61 -0.85 13.45 -25.05
CA ASN A 61 0.47 13.56 -25.64
C ASN A 61 1.54 13.21 -24.60
N ALA A 62 2.34 12.17 -24.85
CA ALA A 62 3.33 11.68 -23.89
C ALA A 62 4.41 12.71 -23.49
N VAL A 63 4.76 13.65 -24.39
CA VAL A 63 5.74 14.71 -24.08
C VAL A 63 5.13 15.74 -23.13
N ALA A 64 3.91 16.19 -23.42
CA ALA A 64 3.17 17.09 -22.54
C ALA A 64 2.87 16.40 -21.19
N GLN A 65 2.42 15.14 -21.19
CA GLN A 65 2.15 14.36 -19.99
C GLN A 65 3.38 14.28 -19.08
N LEU A 66 4.57 14.02 -19.63
CA LEU A 66 5.79 13.93 -18.84
C LEU A 66 6.07 15.24 -18.09
N LYS A 67 5.90 16.38 -18.76
CA LYS A 67 6.04 17.69 -18.13
C LYS A 67 4.92 17.97 -17.13
N GLY A 68 3.70 17.55 -17.45
CA GLY A 68 2.55 17.59 -16.55
C GLY A 68 2.81 16.81 -15.26
N LEU A 69 3.48 15.65 -15.33
CA LEU A 69 3.86 14.87 -14.14
C LEU A 69 4.88 15.61 -13.26
N GLU A 70 5.88 16.27 -13.85
CA GLU A 70 6.82 17.10 -13.09
C GLU A 70 6.10 18.26 -12.37
N ALA A 71 5.20 18.94 -13.08
CA ALA A 71 4.39 20.01 -12.50
C ALA A 71 3.42 19.47 -11.41
N ALA A 72 2.82 18.31 -11.63
CA ALA A 72 1.93 17.68 -10.66
C ALA A 72 2.69 17.28 -9.39
N LEU A 73 3.90 16.74 -9.52
CA LEU A 73 4.75 16.41 -8.38
C LEU A 73 5.06 17.67 -7.56
N ALA A 74 5.53 18.75 -8.20
CA ALA A 74 5.80 20.02 -7.53
C ALA A 74 4.55 20.62 -6.85
N TYR A 75 3.37 20.46 -7.45
CA TYR A 75 2.11 20.86 -6.81
C TYR A 75 1.84 20.04 -5.55
N VAL A 76 1.93 18.71 -5.62
CA VAL A 76 1.67 17.84 -4.47
C VAL A 76 2.69 18.07 -3.34
N GLU A 77 3.92 18.43 -3.71
CA GLU A 77 4.98 18.81 -2.78
C GLU A 77 4.72 20.13 -2.04
N ASN A 78 3.99 21.10 -2.61
CA ASN A 78 3.98 22.45 -2.03
C ASN A 78 2.58 22.97 -1.69
N ALA A 79 1.50 22.48 -2.32
CA ALA A 79 0.16 22.96 -2.06
C ALA A 79 -0.48 22.34 -0.81
N HIS A 80 -1.02 23.16 0.10
CA HIS A 80 -1.79 22.66 1.24
C HIS A 80 -3.07 21.91 0.82
N LEU A 81 -3.60 22.22 -0.36
CA LEU A 81 -4.82 21.63 -0.92
C LEU A 81 -4.56 20.29 -1.63
N ALA A 82 -3.29 19.89 -1.81
CA ALA A 82 -2.92 18.72 -2.61
C ALA A 82 -3.66 17.46 -2.19
N GLY A 83 -3.87 17.26 -0.89
CA GLY A 83 -4.59 16.09 -0.38
C GLY A 83 -6.01 15.90 -0.95
N LYS A 84 -6.63 16.94 -1.52
CA LYS A 84 -7.96 16.86 -2.16
C LYS A 84 -7.93 16.21 -3.55
N THR A 85 -6.77 16.18 -4.22
CA THR A 85 -6.63 15.65 -5.59
C THR A 85 -6.12 14.20 -5.61
N SER A 86 -5.80 13.62 -4.45
CA SER A 86 -5.16 12.30 -4.35
C SER A 86 -5.90 11.20 -5.11
N GLY A 87 -7.21 11.06 -4.90
CA GLY A 87 -7.99 9.99 -5.55
C GLY A 87 -7.97 10.08 -7.07
N GLU A 88 -8.27 11.25 -7.63
CA GLU A 88 -8.33 11.40 -9.08
C GLU A 88 -6.97 11.37 -9.78
N VAL A 89 -5.93 11.90 -9.11
CA VAL A 89 -4.57 11.93 -9.65
C VAL A 89 -3.96 10.54 -9.61
N VAL A 90 -4.06 9.81 -8.49
CA VAL A 90 -3.51 8.45 -8.39
C VAL A 90 -4.23 7.51 -9.36
N SER A 91 -5.55 7.62 -9.48
CA SER A 91 -6.32 6.86 -10.48
C SER A 91 -5.87 7.18 -11.92
N GLY A 92 -5.60 8.46 -12.20
CA GLY A 92 -5.01 8.91 -13.47
C GLY A 92 -3.61 8.34 -13.72
N VAL A 93 -2.76 8.32 -12.70
CA VAL A 93 -1.40 7.74 -12.76
C VAL A 93 -1.46 6.25 -13.08
N VAL A 94 -2.25 5.48 -12.32
CA VAL A 94 -2.40 4.02 -12.53
C VAL A 94 -2.92 3.72 -13.94
N SER A 95 -3.92 4.48 -14.41
CA SER A 95 -4.57 4.21 -15.70
C SER A 95 -3.80 4.71 -16.93
N LYS A 96 -3.04 5.81 -16.83
CA LYS A 96 -2.40 6.47 -17.99
C LYS A 96 -0.88 6.56 -17.94
N VAL A 97 -0.28 6.57 -16.76
CA VAL A 97 1.17 6.80 -16.59
C VAL A 97 1.92 5.48 -16.48
N PHE A 98 1.40 4.51 -15.73
CA PHE A 98 2.07 3.23 -15.51
C PHE A 98 2.18 2.34 -16.77
N ASN A 99 1.42 2.65 -17.82
CA ASN A 99 1.56 2.01 -19.12
C ASN A 99 2.55 2.73 -20.07
N GLN A 100 3.11 3.88 -19.67
CA GLN A 100 4.02 4.63 -20.54
C GLN A 100 5.32 3.84 -20.78
N PRO A 101 5.85 3.85 -22.01
CA PRO A 101 7.11 3.17 -22.32
C PRO A 101 8.31 3.87 -21.66
N LYS A 102 8.21 5.17 -21.38
CA LYS A 102 9.30 5.96 -20.81
C LYS A 102 9.42 5.68 -19.30
N ALA A 103 10.54 5.11 -18.89
CA ALA A 103 10.84 4.80 -17.48
C ALA A 103 10.61 6.01 -16.56
N ARG A 104 11.13 7.17 -16.95
CA ARG A 104 10.98 8.43 -16.20
C ARG A 104 9.52 8.81 -15.90
N ALA A 105 8.58 8.51 -16.81
CA ALA A 105 7.17 8.80 -16.56
C ALA A 105 6.61 7.93 -15.43
N LYS A 106 6.97 6.64 -15.42
CA LYS A 106 6.55 5.69 -14.37
C LYS A 106 7.20 5.99 -13.03
N GLU A 107 8.47 6.41 -13.03
CA GLU A 107 9.16 6.91 -11.84
C GLU A 107 8.42 8.11 -11.25
N LEU A 108 8.18 9.16 -12.04
CA LEU A 108 7.43 10.34 -11.59
C LEU A 108 6.02 9.98 -11.10
N GLY A 109 5.33 9.06 -11.79
CA GLY A 109 4.03 8.55 -11.34
C GLY A 109 4.11 7.88 -9.96
N SER A 110 5.14 7.06 -9.74
CA SER A 110 5.37 6.42 -8.44
C SER A 110 5.73 7.45 -7.36
N ASP A 111 6.58 8.43 -7.69
CA ASP A 111 6.99 9.47 -6.76
C ASP A 111 5.81 10.37 -6.36
N ILE A 112 4.88 10.66 -7.28
CA ILE A 112 3.60 11.33 -6.97
C ILE A 112 2.78 10.50 -5.97
N CYS A 113 2.65 9.19 -6.17
CA CYS A 113 1.95 8.32 -5.22
C CYS A 113 2.60 8.35 -3.83
N LEU A 114 3.93 8.27 -3.76
CA LEU A 114 4.69 8.32 -2.50
C LEU A 114 4.59 9.70 -1.83
N MET A 115 4.56 10.78 -2.62
CA MET A 115 4.33 12.13 -2.11
C MET A 115 2.93 12.30 -1.53
N TYR A 116 1.90 11.67 -2.13
CA TYR A 116 0.57 11.62 -1.52
C TYR A 116 0.56 10.86 -0.19
N ILE A 117 1.33 9.76 -0.07
CA ILE A 117 1.47 9.03 1.20
C ILE A 117 2.06 9.96 2.27
N GLU A 118 3.12 10.70 1.95
CA GLU A 118 3.78 11.67 2.85
C GLU A 118 2.83 12.75 3.42
N ILE A 119 1.81 13.16 2.65
CA ILE A 119 0.77 14.11 3.07
C ILE A 119 -0.49 13.42 3.61
N GLU A 120 -0.31 12.23 4.19
CA GLU A 120 -1.34 11.48 4.93
C GLU A 120 -2.49 10.98 4.04
N LYS A 121 -2.22 10.71 2.76
CA LYS A 121 -3.19 10.10 1.83
C LYS A 121 -2.87 8.64 1.51
N ALA A 122 -2.23 7.93 2.45
CA ALA A 122 -1.78 6.56 2.27
C ALA A 122 -2.92 5.58 1.89
N GLU A 123 -4.05 5.65 2.58
CA GLU A 123 -5.21 4.79 2.32
C GLU A 123 -5.73 4.96 0.88
N VAL A 124 -5.93 6.20 0.44
CA VAL A 124 -6.39 6.51 -0.93
C VAL A 124 -5.40 6.00 -1.99
N VAL A 125 -4.10 6.19 -1.76
CA VAL A 125 -3.05 5.72 -2.66
C VAL A 125 -3.05 4.19 -2.73
N GLN A 126 -3.10 3.54 -1.57
CA GLN A 126 -3.10 2.09 -1.44
C GLN A 126 -4.30 1.46 -2.14
N ASP A 127 -5.50 2.01 -1.95
CA ASP A 127 -6.73 1.51 -2.56
C ASP A 127 -6.67 1.57 -4.09
N GLU A 128 -6.21 2.69 -4.65
CA GLU A 128 -6.07 2.82 -6.11
C GLU A 128 -4.98 1.91 -6.69
N LEU A 129 -3.86 1.71 -5.99
CA LEU A 129 -2.82 0.76 -6.38
C LEU A 129 -3.32 -0.69 -6.35
N ILE A 130 -4.09 -1.07 -5.32
CA ILE A 130 -4.72 -2.39 -5.21
C ILE A 130 -5.71 -2.63 -6.35
N LYS A 131 -6.55 -1.63 -6.70
CA LYS A 131 -7.41 -1.71 -7.90
C LYS A 131 -6.59 -1.90 -9.17
N GLY A 132 -5.40 -1.28 -9.24
CA GLY A 132 -4.46 -1.44 -10.34
C GLY A 132 -3.93 -2.87 -10.54
N LEU A 133 -3.95 -3.71 -9.50
CA LEU A 133 -3.51 -5.11 -9.57
C LEU A 133 -4.47 -6.01 -10.38
N ASP A 134 -5.71 -5.57 -10.59
CA ASP A 134 -6.71 -6.26 -11.41
C ASP A 134 -6.75 -5.76 -12.86
N ASN A 135 -5.78 -4.92 -13.26
CA ASN A 135 -5.73 -4.37 -14.60
C ASN A 135 -5.41 -5.45 -15.65
N LYS A 136 -6.08 -5.38 -16.81
CA LYS A 136 -5.82 -6.28 -17.93
C LYS A 136 -4.42 -6.12 -18.53
N ASN A 137 -3.79 -4.96 -18.33
CA ASN A 137 -2.45 -4.70 -18.81
C ASN A 137 -1.41 -5.05 -17.73
N PRO A 138 -0.59 -6.08 -17.95
CA PRO A 138 0.36 -6.54 -16.94
C PRO A 138 1.47 -5.55 -16.63
N LYS A 139 1.79 -4.59 -17.53
CA LYS A 139 2.75 -3.53 -17.21
C LYS A 139 2.24 -2.62 -16.11
N ILE A 140 0.93 -2.33 -16.12
CA ILE A 140 0.29 -1.55 -15.05
C ILE A 140 0.34 -2.34 -13.74
N VAL A 141 -0.01 -3.63 -13.79
CA VAL A 141 0.03 -4.51 -12.61
C VAL A 141 1.43 -4.55 -12.00
N VAL A 142 2.47 -4.80 -12.80
CA VAL A 142 3.88 -4.82 -12.34
C VAL A 142 4.25 -3.50 -11.65
N THR A 143 3.98 -2.36 -12.30
CA THR A 143 4.33 -1.06 -11.70
C THR A 143 3.50 -0.77 -10.44
N CYS A 144 2.24 -1.20 -10.35
CA CYS A 144 1.47 -1.09 -9.10
C CYS A 144 2.06 -1.92 -7.96
N ILE A 145 2.49 -3.17 -8.22
CA ILE A 145 3.17 -4.03 -7.23
C ILE A 145 4.49 -3.37 -6.79
N GLU A 146 5.27 -2.86 -7.75
CA GLU A 146 6.54 -2.17 -7.50
C GLU A 146 6.33 -0.91 -6.63
N THR A 147 5.33 -0.08 -6.94
CA THR A 147 4.99 1.10 -6.14
C THR A 147 4.50 0.73 -4.75
N LEU A 148 3.67 -0.32 -4.60
CA LEU A 148 3.25 -0.83 -3.27
C LEU A 148 4.43 -1.34 -2.45
N ARG A 149 5.36 -2.06 -3.09
CA ARG A 149 6.59 -2.56 -2.46
C ARG A 149 7.48 -1.39 -1.99
N ARG A 150 7.69 -0.38 -2.84
CA ARG A 150 8.42 0.85 -2.45
C ARG A 150 7.73 1.56 -1.30
N ALA A 151 6.41 1.74 -1.37
CA ALA A 151 5.66 2.39 -0.30
C ALA A 151 5.80 1.64 1.04
N LEU A 152 5.71 0.30 1.03
CA LEU A 152 5.91 -0.50 2.23
C LEU A 152 7.34 -0.43 2.75
N SER A 153 8.33 -0.46 1.87
CA SER A 153 9.75 -0.38 2.26
C SER A 153 10.13 1.01 2.81
N GLU A 154 9.61 2.07 2.20
CA GLU A 154 9.93 3.45 2.56
C GLU A 154 9.19 3.91 3.83
N PHE A 155 7.87 3.69 3.92
CA PHE A 155 7.03 4.19 5.02
C PHE A 155 6.74 3.16 6.11
N GLY A 156 6.86 1.88 5.80
CA GLY A 156 6.60 0.79 6.73
C GLY A 156 5.13 0.43 6.94
N SER A 157 4.93 -0.63 7.72
CA SER A 157 3.63 -1.29 7.92
C SER A 157 2.65 -0.52 8.81
N LYS A 158 3.09 0.56 9.47
CA LYS A 158 2.19 1.48 10.18
C LYS A 158 1.37 2.34 9.25
N ILE A 159 1.97 2.74 8.12
CA ILE A 159 1.39 3.66 7.15
C ILE A 159 0.71 2.87 6.03
N ILE A 160 1.35 1.77 5.61
CA ILE A 160 0.81 0.87 4.59
C ILE A 160 0.16 -0.33 5.28
N THR A 161 -1.16 -0.43 5.20
CA THR A 161 -1.91 -1.51 5.84
C THR A 161 -1.65 -2.82 5.12
N LEU A 162 -1.08 -3.82 5.79
CA LEU A 162 -0.67 -5.07 5.13
C LEU A 162 -1.84 -5.99 4.78
N LYS A 163 -2.91 -5.99 5.58
CA LYS A 163 -4.03 -6.93 5.41
C LYS A 163 -4.67 -6.91 4.01
N PRO A 164 -5.02 -5.74 3.42
CA PRO A 164 -5.52 -5.68 2.05
C PRO A 164 -4.53 -6.19 1.00
N VAL A 165 -3.23 -5.90 1.17
CA VAL A 165 -2.17 -6.31 0.23
C VAL A 165 -1.96 -7.82 0.28
N VAL A 166 -1.86 -8.39 1.47
CA VAL A 166 -1.72 -9.83 1.70
C VAL A 166 -2.91 -10.61 1.13
N LYS A 167 -4.12 -10.06 1.25
CA LYS A 167 -5.34 -10.69 0.71
C LYS A 167 -5.32 -10.85 -0.81
N VAL A 168 -4.76 -9.88 -1.54
CA VAL A 168 -4.72 -9.90 -3.02
C VAL A 168 -3.44 -10.52 -3.60
N LEU A 169 -2.43 -10.74 -2.76
CA LEU A 169 -1.11 -11.23 -3.18
C LEU A 169 -1.13 -12.64 -3.81
N PRO A 170 -1.85 -13.66 -3.29
CA PRO A 170 -1.88 -15.00 -3.89
C PRO A 170 -2.29 -14.98 -5.36
N LYS A 171 -3.31 -14.17 -5.71
CA LYS A 171 -3.79 -14.00 -7.08
C LYS A 171 -2.69 -13.52 -8.04
N GLN A 172 -1.73 -12.73 -7.57
CA GLN A 172 -0.63 -12.23 -8.41
C GLN A 172 0.35 -13.33 -8.80
N PHE A 173 0.52 -14.36 -7.96
CA PHE A 173 1.35 -15.54 -8.27
C PHE A 173 0.74 -16.44 -9.35
N GLU A 174 -0.57 -16.36 -9.57
CA GLU A 174 -1.31 -17.09 -10.62
C GLU A 174 -1.27 -16.37 -11.98
N SER A 175 -0.71 -15.16 -12.05
CA SER A 175 -0.63 -14.41 -13.30
C SER A 175 0.13 -15.20 -14.36
N ARG A 176 -0.33 -15.16 -15.62
CA ARG A 176 0.38 -15.77 -16.76
C ARG A 176 1.69 -15.06 -17.07
N GLU A 177 1.79 -13.80 -16.67
CA GLU A 177 2.89 -12.91 -16.99
C GLU A 177 4.03 -13.09 -15.98
N LYS A 178 5.19 -13.55 -16.47
CA LYS A 178 6.35 -13.81 -15.62
C LYS A 178 6.76 -12.57 -14.81
N ALA A 179 6.74 -11.39 -15.44
CA ALA A 179 7.11 -10.14 -14.77
C ALA A 179 6.20 -9.81 -13.57
N VAL A 180 4.90 -10.14 -13.65
CA VAL A 180 3.97 -9.94 -12.51
C VAL A 180 4.34 -10.88 -11.36
N ARG A 181 4.62 -12.16 -11.67
CA ARG A 181 5.01 -13.15 -10.65
C ARG A 181 6.35 -12.81 -10.00
N ASP A 182 7.32 -12.36 -10.80
CA ASP A 182 8.64 -11.95 -10.32
C ASP A 182 8.52 -10.75 -9.35
N GLU A 183 7.74 -9.73 -9.70
CA GLU A 183 7.54 -8.58 -8.81
C GLU A 183 6.70 -8.94 -7.58
N ALA A 184 5.70 -9.82 -7.72
CA ALA A 184 4.93 -10.34 -6.59
C ALA A 184 5.82 -11.08 -5.58
N LYS A 185 6.84 -11.82 -6.06
CA LYS A 185 7.85 -12.46 -5.20
C LYS A 185 8.61 -11.40 -4.39
N LEU A 186 9.06 -10.31 -5.02
CA LEU A 186 9.75 -9.21 -4.33
C LEU A 186 8.85 -8.54 -3.29
N LEU A 187 7.57 -8.32 -3.60
CA LEU A 187 6.60 -7.78 -2.64
C LEU A 187 6.38 -8.75 -1.47
N ALA A 188 6.26 -10.06 -1.71
CA ALA A 188 6.11 -11.05 -0.66
C ALA A 188 7.34 -11.09 0.28
N VAL A 189 8.55 -11.02 -0.28
CA VAL A 189 9.79 -10.90 0.51
C VAL A 189 9.78 -9.63 1.35
N GLU A 190 9.35 -8.49 0.79
CA GLU A 190 9.25 -7.24 1.55
C GLU A 190 8.22 -7.36 2.69
N ILE A 191 7.02 -7.90 2.43
CA ILE A 191 6.00 -8.11 3.47
C ILE A 191 6.52 -9.02 4.59
N TYR A 192 7.26 -10.08 4.26
CA TYR A 192 7.86 -10.97 5.25
C TYR A 192 8.87 -10.24 6.16
N LYS A 193 9.52 -9.17 5.68
CA LYS A 193 10.35 -8.33 6.55
C LYS A 193 9.54 -7.69 7.68
N TRP A 194 8.25 -7.44 7.49
CA TRP A 194 7.40 -6.78 8.48
C TRP A 194 6.64 -7.76 9.39
N ILE A 195 6.14 -8.87 8.84
CA ILE A 195 5.20 -9.76 9.56
C ILE A 195 5.71 -11.20 9.73
N ARG A 196 6.90 -11.50 9.20
CA ARG A 196 7.56 -12.80 9.28
C ARG A 196 6.58 -13.94 8.92
N ASP A 197 6.53 -14.98 9.74
CA ASP A 197 5.76 -16.19 9.50
C ASP A 197 4.25 -15.98 9.36
N ALA A 198 3.71 -14.82 9.76
CA ALA A 198 2.31 -14.47 9.53
C ALA A 198 1.94 -14.42 8.04
N LEU A 199 2.93 -14.25 7.15
CA LEU A 199 2.72 -14.29 5.70
C LEU A 199 2.56 -15.72 5.16
N ARG A 200 3.01 -16.75 5.89
CA ARG A 200 2.98 -18.13 5.38
C ARG A 200 1.56 -18.65 5.14
N PRO A 201 0.61 -18.58 6.10
CA PRO A 201 -0.73 -19.15 5.88
C PRO A 201 -1.46 -18.55 4.67
N PRO A 202 -1.47 -17.22 4.45
CA PRO A 202 -2.07 -16.64 3.23
C PRO A 202 -1.47 -17.14 1.91
N LEU A 203 -0.21 -17.56 1.91
CA LEU A 203 0.51 -18.02 0.71
C LEU A 203 0.49 -19.54 0.52
N GLN A 204 -0.09 -20.33 1.42
CA GLN A 204 -0.12 -21.79 1.30
C GLN A 204 -0.82 -22.30 0.02
N GLY A 205 -1.71 -21.50 -0.57
CA GLY A 205 -2.43 -21.84 -1.79
C GLY A 205 -1.66 -21.63 -3.10
N ILE A 206 -0.46 -21.02 -3.07
CA ILE A 206 0.32 -20.79 -4.29
C ILE A 206 1.05 -22.06 -4.74
N ASN A 207 1.64 -22.03 -5.94
CA ASN A 207 2.42 -23.16 -6.45
C ASN A 207 3.56 -23.53 -5.49
N SER A 208 3.73 -24.84 -5.22
CA SER A 208 4.71 -25.34 -4.24
C SER A 208 6.16 -24.99 -4.58
N VAL A 209 6.51 -24.83 -5.86
CA VAL A 209 7.84 -24.36 -6.28
C VAL A 209 8.03 -22.89 -5.91
N GLN A 210 7.03 -22.04 -6.17
CA GLN A 210 7.07 -20.63 -5.81
C GLN A 210 7.15 -20.43 -4.29
N LEU A 211 6.41 -21.23 -3.52
CA LEU A 211 6.45 -21.18 -2.06
C LEU A 211 7.83 -21.56 -1.52
N LYS A 212 8.44 -22.64 -2.03
CA LYS A 212 9.80 -23.04 -1.66
C LYS A 212 10.83 -21.96 -1.98
N GLU A 213 10.74 -21.37 -3.16
CA GLU A 213 11.63 -20.26 -3.54
C GLU A 213 11.48 -19.04 -2.60
N LEU A 214 10.27 -18.75 -2.11
CA LEU A 214 10.05 -17.70 -1.12
C LEU A 214 10.66 -18.07 0.23
N GLU A 215 10.47 -19.31 0.68
CA GLU A 215 11.07 -19.81 1.92
C GLU A 215 12.61 -19.70 1.91
N GLU A 216 13.24 -20.03 0.78
CA GLU A 216 14.68 -19.84 0.59
C GLU A 216 15.12 -18.37 0.66
N GLU A 217 14.33 -17.45 0.09
CA GLU A 217 14.60 -16.01 0.20
C GLU A 217 14.40 -15.49 1.63
N TRP A 218 13.39 -15.99 2.35
CA TRP A 218 13.10 -15.59 3.72
C TRP A 218 14.20 -15.98 4.71
N VAL A 219 14.87 -17.12 4.50
CA VAL A 219 16.02 -17.55 5.32
C VAL A 219 17.22 -16.61 5.16
N LYS A 220 17.37 -15.96 3.99
CA LYS A 220 18.46 -15.01 3.72
C LYS A 220 18.23 -13.64 4.36
N LEU A 221 17.01 -13.34 4.81
CA LEU A 221 16.67 -12.04 5.37
C LEU A 221 17.28 -11.87 6.78
N PRO A 222 17.79 -10.68 7.11
CA PRO A 222 18.27 -10.40 8.46
C PRO A 222 17.10 -10.48 9.45
N THR A 223 17.40 -10.94 10.67
CA THR A 223 16.42 -11.03 11.75
C THR A 223 16.03 -9.66 12.30
N THR A 224 16.82 -8.62 12.02
CA THR A 224 16.56 -7.24 12.43
C THR A 224 15.22 -6.74 11.89
N ALA A 225 14.53 -5.94 12.72
CA ALA A 225 13.28 -5.32 12.32
C ALA A 225 13.54 -4.30 11.19
N PRO A 226 12.70 -4.27 10.14
CA PRO A 226 12.82 -3.28 9.08
C PRO A 226 12.63 -1.88 9.66
N LYS A 227 13.40 -0.91 9.17
CA LYS A 227 13.32 0.48 9.57
C LYS A 227 12.70 1.29 8.44
N GLN A 228 11.73 2.15 8.77
CA GLN A 228 11.21 3.14 7.84
C GLN A 228 12.35 4.08 7.41
N SER A 229 12.43 4.37 6.11
CA SER A 229 13.44 5.27 5.54
C SER A 229 12.84 6.62 5.13
N ARG A 230 11.52 6.71 4.99
CA ARG A 230 10.76 7.90 4.60
C ARG A 230 9.68 8.18 5.63
N PHE A 231 9.54 9.45 5.98
CA PHE A 231 8.66 9.90 7.06
C PHE A 231 7.53 10.77 6.51
N LEU A 232 6.35 10.69 7.13
CA LEU A 232 5.26 11.62 6.85
C LEU A 232 5.65 13.06 7.21
N ARG A 233 4.98 14.05 6.62
CA ARG A 233 5.21 15.45 7.00
C ARG A 233 4.91 15.72 8.48
N SER A 234 3.89 15.05 9.02
CA SER A 234 3.56 15.10 10.45
C SER A 234 4.63 14.44 11.34
N GLN A 235 5.55 13.65 10.77
CA GLN A 235 6.62 12.96 11.48
C GLN A 235 7.99 13.64 11.35
N GLN A 236 8.06 14.92 10.98
CA GLN A 236 9.34 15.66 10.86
C GLN A 236 10.20 15.62 12.13
N ALA A 237 9.58 15.64 13.33
CA ALA A 237 10.30 15.47 14.59
C ALA A 237 10.95 14.09 14.74
N LEU A 238 10.32 13.04 14.20
CA LEU A 238 10.86 11.67 14.21
C LEU A 238 11.99 11.53 13.19
N LYS A 239 11.88 12.19 12.04
CA LYS A 239 12.94 12.28 11.03
C LYS A 239 14.20 12.94 11.59
N ALA A 240 14.06 14.09 12.26
CA ALA A 240 15.20 14.82 12.85
C ALA A 240 15.94 14.00 13.92
N LYS A 241 15.21 13.24 14.75
CA LYS A 241 15.81 12.32 15.74
C LYS A 241 16.57 11.16 15.07
N PHE A 242 16.03 10.61 13.99
CA PHE A 242 16.65 9.53 13.23
C PHE A 242 17.93 9.97 12.52
N GLU A 243 17.94 11.17 11.94
CA GLU A 243 19.13 11.77 11.31
C GLU A 243 20.24 12.05 12.34
N GLN A 244 19.89 12.49 13.56
CA GLN A 244 20.85 12.66 14.65
C GLN A 244 21.47 11.32 15.10
N GLN A 245 20.68 10.24 15.19
CA GLN A 245 21.18 8.90 15.52
C GLN A 245 22.10 8.32 14.43
N GLN A 246 21.87 8.63 13.15
CA GLN A 246 22.77 8.20 12.07
C GLN A 246 24.08 8.99 12.01
N ALA A 247 24.04 10.29 12.31
CA ALA A 247 25.22 11.16 12.30
C ALA A 247 26.18 10.90 13.47
N ALA A 248 25.70 10.31 14.58
CA ALA A 248 26.48 10.05 15.77
C ALA A 248 27.44 8.83 15.67
N GLY A 249 27.45 8.09 14.54
CA GLY A 249 28.35 6.95 14.34
C GLY A 249 28.10 5.84 15.35
N GLY A 250 27.24 4.88 15.00
CA GLY A 250 26.74 3.86 15.91
C GLY A 250 27.81 3.16 16.75
N ASP A 251 27.85 3.50 18.03
CA ASP A 251 28.26 2.65 19.14
C ASP A 251 27.93 3.40 20.45
N GLU A 252 26.68 3.29 20.90
CA GLU A 252 26.35 3.42 22.32
C GLU A 252 25.06 2.64 22.54
N ALA A 253 25.24 1.36 22.85
CA ALA A 253 24.28 0.60 23.62
C ALA A 253 24.20 1.27 25.00
N ASP A 254 23.28 2.21 25.17
CA ASP A 254 22.79 2.56 26.49
C ASP A 254 21.27 2.36 26.51
N GLY A 255 20.88 1.48 27.42
CA GLY A 255 19.50 1.06 27.59
C GLY A 255 18.77 2.07 28.45
N ASP A 256 17.94 2.90 27.82
CA ASP A 256 16.65 3.26 28.40
C ASP A 256 15.68 3.79 27.33
N ASP A 257 14.47 3.24 27.34
CA ASP A 257 13.22 3.68 26.72
C ASP A 257 13.09 3.94 25.20
N HIS A 258 14.14 3.79 24.39
CA HIS A 258 14.08 4.05 22.93
C HIS A 258 14.04 2.82 22.00
N ASP A 259 13.90 1.62 22.56
CA ASP A 259 13.66 0.37 21.81
C ASP A 259 12.18 -0.04 21.86
N LYS A 260 11.28 0.89 21.50
CA LYS A 260 10.03 0.45 20.89
C LYS A 260 10.36 0.20 19.43
N PRO A 261 10.64 -1.05 19.00
CA PRO A 261 10.56 -1.37 17.59
C PRO A 261 9.25 -0.77 17.07
N ALA A 262 9.22 -0.29 15.82
CA ALA A 262 7.94 -0.06 15.16
C ALA A 262 7.07 -1.27 15.55
N PRO A 263 5.90 -1.06 16.20
CA PRO A 263 5.12 -2.11 16.81
C PRO A 263 5.05 -3.17 15.73
N GLN A 264 5.72 -4.28 16.01
CA GLN A 264 5.67 -5.43 15.15
C GLN A 264 4.18 -5.62 14.94
N VAL A 265 3.74 -5.51 13.69
CA VAL A 265 2.33 -5.73 13.40
C VAL A 265 2.06 -7.09 14.00
N ASP A 266 1.25 -7.12 15.05
CA ASP A 266 1.04 -8.34 15.80
C ASP A 266 0.52 -9.35 14.77
N PRO A 267 1.23 -10.46 14.54
CA PRO A 267 0.79 -11.52 13.64
C PRO A 267 -0.69 -11.88 13.88
N TYR A 268 -1.17 -11.73 15.11
CA TYR A 268 -2.56 -11.93 15.51
C TYR A 268 -3.53 -10.88 14.96
N GLU A 269 -3.15 -9.62 14.82
CA GLU A 269 -4.01 -8.55 14.30
C GLU A 269 -4.36 -8.76 12.81
N LEU A 270 -3.44 -9.36 12.05
CA LEU A 270 -3.59 -9.59 10.61
C LEU A 270 -4.46 -10.80 10.27
N LEU A 271 -4.59 -11.77 11.20
CA LEU A 271 -5.47 -12.91 11.01
C LEU A 271 -6.94 -12.46 10.98
N GLU A 272 -7.71 -13.01 10.04
CA GLU A 272 -9.17 -12.85 10.03
C GLU A 272 -9.75 -13.65 11.21
N PRO A 273 -10.49 -13.01 12.12
CA PRO A 273 -11.16 -13.73 13.20
C PRO A 273 -12.15 -14.72 12.61
N VAL A 274 -12.07 -15.98 13.04
CA VAL A 274 -12.97 -17.04 12.59
C VAL A 274 -14.11 -17.19 13.58
N GLU A 275 -15.33 -16.95 13.11
CA GLU A 275 -16.55 -17.32 13.82
C GLU A 275 -16.67 -18.84 13.87
N ILE A 276 -16.82 -19.40 15.07
CA ILE A 276 -16.93 -20.85 15.30
C ILE A 276 -18.22 -21.28 15.99
N LEU A 277 -18.94 -20.38 16.67
CA LEU A 277 -20.14 -20.73 17.44
C LEU A 277 -21.28 -21.14 16.50
N SER A 278 -21.41 -20.51 15.33
CA SER A 278 -22.40 -20.91 14.32
C SER A 278 -22.00 -22.17 13.54
N LYS A 279 -20.73 -22.59 13.63
CA LYS A 279 -20.18 -23.77 12.96
C LYS A 279 -20.21 -25.02 13.83
N LEU A 280 -20.58 -24.89 15.11
CA LEU A 280 -20.79 -26.05 15.98
C LEU A 280 -21.90 -26.95 15.40
N PRO A 281 -21.72 -28.28 15.41
CA PRO A 281 -22.78 -29.21 15.09
C PRO A 281 -24.03 -28.93 15.94
N LYS A 282 -25.22 -29.04 15.35
CA LYS A 282 -26.49 -28.76 16.07
C LYS A 282 -26.70 -29.66 17.28
N ASP A 283 -26.14 -30.86 17.22
CA ASP A 283 -26.15 -31.90 18.23
C ASP A 283 -24.94 -31.81 19.20
N PHE A 284 -24.13 -30.76 19.12
CA PHE A 284 -22.92 -30.61 19.94
C PHE A 284 -23.22 -30.69 21.44
N TYR A 285 -24.20 -29.90 21.91
CA TYR A 285 -24.56 -29.84 23.33
C TYR A 285 -25.23 -31.15 23.81
N ASP A 286 -25.86 -31.90 22.93
CA ASP A 286 -26.43 -33.21 23.25
C ASP A 286 -25.32 -34.27 23.35
N LYS A 287 -24.40 -34.29 22.39
CA LYS A 287 -23.30 -35.26 22.33
C LYS A 287 -22.27 -35.07 23.44
N ILE A 288 -21.99 -33.83 23.84
CA ILE A 288 -21.00 -33.54 24.89
C ILE A 288 -21.47 -33.99 26.29
N GLU A 289 -22.78 -34.10 26.52
CA GLU A 289 -23.38 -34.62 27.75
C GLU A 289 -23.77 -36.12 27.65
N ALA A 290 -23.51 -36.77 26.51
CA ALA A 290 -23.89 -38.15 26.28
C ALA A 290 -23.17 -39.13 27.22
N LYS A 291 -23.90 -40.16 27.69
CA LYS A 291 -23.30 -41.21 28.54
C LYS A 291 -22.21 -41.99 27.80
N LYS A 292 -22.37 -42.18 26.48
CA LYS A 292 -21.43 -42.91 25.64
C LYS A 292 -20.19 -42.05 25.36
N TRP A 293 -19.02 -42.50 25.80
CA TRP A 293 -17.78 -41.74 25.69
C TRP A 293 -17.37 -41.44 24.24
N GLN A 294 -17.73 -42.31 23.28
CA GLN A 294 -17.45 -42.10 21.86
C GLN A 294 -18.17 -40.85 21.30
N GLU A 295 -19.40 -40.58 21.76
CA GLU A 295 -20.17 -39.41 21.31
C GLU A 295 -19.59 -38.11 21.90
N ARG A 296 -19.15 -38.15 23.16
CA ARG A 296 -18.40 -37.06 23.79
C ARG A 296 -17.09 -36.76 23.06
N LYS A 297 -16.37 -37.81 22.67
CA LYS A 297 -15.12 -37.69 21.90
C LYS A 297 -15.38 -37.06 20.53
N GLU A 298 -16.40 -37.48 19.80
CA GLU A 298 -16.75 -36.93 18.49
C GLU A 298 -17.09 -35.42 18.58
N ALA A 299 -17.85 -35.01 19.59
CA ALA A 299 -18.14 -33.59 19.85
C ALA A 299 -16.87 -32.78 20.17
N MET A 300 -15.98 -33.34 20.98
CA MET A 300 -14.68 -32.72 21.30
C MET A 300 -13.78 -32.58 20.09
N GLU A 301 -13.68 -33.60 19.23
CA GLU A 301 -12.86 -33.57 18.00
C GLU A 301 -13.39 -32.52 17.00
N ALA A 302 -14.71 -32.39 16.89
CA ALA A 302 -15.34 -31.35 16.07
C ALA A 302 -15.03 -29.94 16.58
N LEU A 303 -15.13 -29.72 17.90
CA LEU A 303 -14.74 -28.45 18.50
C LEU A 303 -13.24 -28.19 18.39
N GLU A 304 -12.38 -29.18 18.63
CA GLU A 304 -10.93 -29.05 18.54
C GLU A 304 -10.50 -28.61 17.13
N THR A 305 -11.13 -29.15 16.10
CA THR A 305 -10.90 -28.75 14.71
C THR A 305 -11.25 -27.28 14.47
N LEU A 306 -12.34 -26.78 15.06
CA LEU A 306 -12.74 -25.38 14.97
C LEU A 306 -11.86 -24.47 15.85
N ALA A 307 -11.44 -24.93 17.03
CA ALA A 307 -10.63 -24.17 17.99
C ALA A 307 -9.14 -24.11 17.62
N LYS A 308 -8.68 -24.94 16.68
CA LYS A 308 -7.34 -24.85 16.05
C LYS A 308 -7.15 -23.57 15.24
N ASN A 309 -8.21 -22.81 14.97
CA ASN A 309 -8.09 -21.52 14.32
C ASN A 309 -7.33 -20.53 15.24
N PRO A 310 -6.24 -19.92 14.76
CA PRO A 310 -5.37 -19.11 15.60
C PRO A 310 -6.08 -17.89 16.19
N LYS A 311 -7.07 -17.31 15.49
CA LYS A 311 -7.87 -16.18 15.96
C LYS A 311 -9.36 -16.47 15.85
N LEU A 312 -10.04 -16.45 16.98
CA LEU A 312 -11.50 -16.60 17.06
C LEU A 312 -12.18 -15.23 17.05
N GLU A 313 -13.34 -15.14 16.40
CA GLU A 313 -14.17 -13.93 16.48
C GLU A 313 -14.71 -13.73 17.89
N ASN A 314 -14.92 -12.48 18.32
CA ASN A 314 -15.53 -12.21 19.61
C ASN A 314 -16.99 -12.71 19.61
N GLY A 315 -17.35 -13.50 20.60
CA GLY A 315 -18.69 -14.07 20.74
C GLY A 315 -18.98 -14.49 22.18
N ASP A 316 -20.21 -14.93 22.45
CA ASP A 316 -20.57 -15.47 23.76
C ASP A 316 -20.13 -16.93 23.88
N TYR A 317 -18.93 -17.12 24.40
CA TYR A 317 -18.36 -18.45 24.68
C TYR A 317 -18.83 -19.03 26.01
N GLY A 318 -19.69 -18.35 26.76
CA GLY A 318 -20.05 -18.72 28.13
C GLY A 318 -20.70 -20.09 28.24
N ASP A 319 -21.58 -20.45 27.30
CA ASP A 319 -22.25 -21.76 27.27
C ASP A 319 -21.29 -22.88 26.84
N LEU A 320 -20.43 -22.61 25.85
CA LEU A 320 -19.42 -23.56 25.39
C LEU A 320 -18.43 -23.91 26.51
N VAL A 321 -17.91 -22.91 27.24
CA VAL A 321 -17.00 -23.11 28.37
C VAL A 321 -17.70 -23.86 29.51
N ARG A 322 -18.98 -23.59 29.78
CA ARG A 322 -19.76 -24.31 30.78
C ARG A 322 -19.95 -25.78 30.42
N ALA A 323 -20.23 -26.09 29.15
CA ALA A 323 -20.36 -27.47 28.68
C ALA A 323 -19.03 -28.24 28.84
N LEU A 324 -17.91 -27.65 28.42
CA LEU A 324 -16.58 -28.26 28.53
C LEU A 324 -16.16 -28.55 29.97
N LYS A 325 -16.50 -27.68 30.93
CA LYS A 325 -16.18 -27.89 32.36
C LYS A 325 -16.84 -29.12 32.96
N LYS A 326 -17.94 -29.62 32.37
CA LYS A 326 -18.64 -30.82 32.84
C LYS A 326 -18.07 -32.11 32.26
N VAL A 327 -17.17 -32.03 31.27
CA VAL A 327 -16.56 -33.18 30.62
C VAL A 327 -15.42 -33.67 31.53
N GLN A 328 -15.71 -34.72 32.30
CA GLN A 328 -14.73 -35.48 33.08
C GLN A 328 -14.40 -36.82 32.44
#